data_AF-A0A2U1NVH8-F1
#
_entry.id   AF-A0A2U1NVH8-F1
#
_cell.length_a   1.000
_cell.length_b   1.000
_cell.length_c   1.000
_cell.angle_alpha   90.00
_cell.angle_beta   90.00
_cell.angle_gamma   90.00
#
_symmetry.space_group_name_H-M   'P 1'
#
loop_
_entity.id
_entity.type
_entity.pdbx_description
1 polymer ?
#
loop_
_entity_poly.entity_id
_entity_poly.type
_entity_poly.pdbx_seq_one_letter_code
_entity_poly.pdbx_strand_id
1 'polypeptide(L)'
;MACDGSTFNFWGDIWLGDDPLRIKYPHLFKLESNKWVKVSGRINCINNVKVVTWNWRREPSTYMEITEIFLLLGEIYDLNWQGGWDVWKWKASNDGIFSVASARKI
;
A
#
# COMPACT_ATOMS: atom_id res chain seq x y z
N MET A 1 -8.17 -10.27 12.42
CA MET A 1 -8.18 -8.80 12.55
C MET A 1 -8.71 -8.23 11.24
N ALA A 2 -9.89 -7.61 11.26
CA ALA A 2 -10.48 -6.97 10.08
C ALA A 2 -9.61 -5.76 9.74
N CYS A 3 -9.06 -5.68 8.53
CA CYS A 3 -8.31 -4.50 8.12
C CYS A 3 -8.96 -3.93 6.86
N ASP A 4 -9.92 -3.05 7.09
CA ASP A 4 -10.55 -2.15 6.13
C ASP A 4 -9.62 -1.05 5.60
N GLY A 5 -8.30 -1.16 5.85
CA GLY A 5 -7.32 -0.12 5.53
C GLY A 5 -7.34 1.09 6.47
N SER A 6 -8.12 1.07 7.56
CA SER A 6 -8.21 2.19 8.52
C SER A 6 -7.01 2.28 9.47
N THR A 7 -6.27 1.17 9.65
CA THR A 7 -5.18 1.10 10.63
C THR A 7 -3.89 1.70 10.09
N PHE A 8 -3.53 1.37 8.85
CA PHE A 8 -2.23 1.71 8.25
C PHE A 8 -2.25 3.04 7.50
N ASN A 9 -1.17 3.79 7.60
CA ASN A 9 -0.90 4.97 6.80
C ASN A 9 -0.44 4.55 5.40
N PHE A 10 -1.09 5.09 4.37
CA PHE A 10 -0.85 4.77 2.97
C PHE A 10 0.62 5.00 2.56
N TRP A 11 1.24 6.08 3.01
CA TRP A 11 2.62 6.40 2.62
C TRP A 11 3.67 5.94 3.63
N GLY A 12 3.28 5.86 4.91
CA GLY A 12 4.21 5.75 6.03
C GLY A 12 4.46 4.33 6.50
N ASP A 13 3.46 3.45 6.40
CA ASP A 13 3.52 2.08 6.90
C ASP A 13 3.77 1.09 5.76
N ILE A 14 4.26 -0.09 6.11
CA ILE A 14 4.46 -1.21 5.18
C ILE A 14 3.15 -1.98 5.08
N TRP A 15 2.37 -1.69 4.03
CA TRP A 15 1.14 -2.41 3.71
C TRP A 15 1.09 -2.88 2.24
N LEU A 16 2.02 -2.41 1.41
CA LEU A 16 2.17 -2.81 0.01
C LEU A 16 3.67 -3.01 -0.28
N GLY A 17 4.06 -4.22 -0.67
CA GLY A 17 5.46 -4.59 -0.86
C GLY A 17 6.24 -4.66 0.46
N ASP A 18 7.55 -4.42 0.37
CA ASP A 18 8.50 -4.64 1.48
C ASP A 18 8.92 -3.34 2.20
N ASP A 19 8.67 -2.18 1.59
CA ASP A 19 9.07 -0.86 2.09
C ASP A 19 7.89 0.13 2.10
N PRO A 20 7.89 1.14 2.99
CA PRO A 20 6.92 2.22 2.95
C PRO A 20 6.89 2.92 1.58
N LEU A 21 5.70 3.22 1.07
CA LEU A 21 5.54 3.83 -0.25
C LEU A 21 6.23 5.19 -0.39
N ARG A 22 6.43 5.93 0.70
CA ARG A 22 7.20 7.18 0.68
C ARG A 22 8.68 7.00 0.33
N ILE A 23 9.23 5.80 0.54
CA ILE A 23 10.61 5.45 0.19
C ILE A 23 10.67 4.96 -1.26
N LYS A 24 9.71 4.12 -1.66
CA LYS A 24 9.64 3.52 -3.01
C LYS A 24 9.20 4.50 -4.10
N TYR A 25 8.29 5.42 -3.77
CA TYR A 25 7.71 6.40 -4.69
C TYR A 25 7.83 7.83 -4.13
N PRO A 26 9.06 8.34 -3.95
CA PRO A 26 9.30 9.62 -3.29
C PRO A 26 8.80 10.82 -4.10
N HIS A 27 8.67 10.73 -5.43
CA HIS A 27 8.16 11.84 -6.24
C HIS A 27 6.66 12.01 -6.05
N LEU A 28 5.89 10.92 -6.06
CA LEU A 28 4.47 10.95 -5.71
C LEU A 28 4.26 11.34 -4.25
N PHE A 29 5.09 10.83 -3.34
CA PHE A 29 4.98 11.21 -1.94
C PHE A 29 5.11 12.71 -1.77
N LYS A 30 5.96 13.43 -2.53
CA LYS A 30 6.04 14.90 -2.48
C LYS A 30 4.74 15.58 -2.91
N LEU A 31 4.02 15.02 -3.88
CA LEU A 31 2.76 15.55 -4.39
C LEU A 31 1.58 15.34 -3.44
N GLU A 32 1.61 14.34 -2.57
CA GLU A 32 0.51 14.07 -1.63
C GLU A 32 0.19 15.30 -0.74
N SER A 33 -1.08 15.69 -0.68
CA SER A 33 -1.54 16.77 0.20
C SER A 33 -1.62 16.33 1.65
N ASN A 34 -2.09 15.10 1.92
CA ASN A 34 -2.18 14.49 3.25
C ASN A 34 -1.19 13.32 3.40
N LYS A 35 0.01 13.60 3.92
CA LYS A 35 1.09 12.61 4.06
C LYS A 35 0.77 11.44 4.99
N TRP A 36 -0.17 11.61 5.91
CA TRP A 36 -0.55 10.64 6.94
C TRP A 36 -1.95 10.06 6.68
N VAL A 37 -2.39 10.09 5.42
CA VAL A 37 -3.67 9.48 5.03
C VAL A 37 -3.63 7.98 5.28
N LYS A 38 -4.73 7.42 5.77
CA LYS A 38 -4.91 5.97 5.90
C LYS A 38 -5.08 5.29 4.55
N VAL A 39 -4.83 3.99 4.48
CA VAL A 39 -5.06 3.20 3.26
C VAL A 39 -6.51 3.33 2.78
N SER A 40 -7.48 3.31 3.70
CA SER A 40 -8.90 3.51 3.41
C SER A 40 -9.24 4.90 2.83
N GLY A 41 -8.39 5.90 3.06
CA GLY A 41 -8.54 7.23 2.47
C GLY A 41 -8.06 7.34 1.01
N ARG A 42 -7.43 6.28 0.48
CA ARG A 42 -6.95 6.21 -0.91
C ARG A 42 -7.54 5.04 -1.67
N ILE A 43 -7.78 3.90 -1.02
CA ILE A 43 -8.27 2.68 -1.65
C ILE A 43 -9.60 2.31 -1.04
N ASN A 44 -10.62 2.20 -1.89
CA ASN A 44 -11.93 1.66 -1.54
C ASN A 44 -12.24 0.47 -2.43
N CYS A 45 -12.82 -0.58 -1.85
CA CYS A 45 -13.28 -1.74 -2.60
C CYS A 45 -14.81 -1.70 -2.69
N ILE A 46 -15.34 -1.45 -3.89
CA ILE A 46 -16.78 -1.40 -4.15
C ILE A 46 -17.11 -2.51 -5.15
N ASN A 47 -18.00 -3.44 -4.78
CA ASN A 47 -18.37 -4.58 -5.64
C ASN A 47 -17.16 -5.37 -6.17
N ASN A 48 -16.16 -5.62 -5.31
CA ASN A 48 -14.90 -6.29 -5.66
C ASN A 48 -14.03 -5.53 -6.69
N VAL A 49 -14.31 -4.25 -6.93
CA VAL A 49 -13.49 -3.35 -7.74
C VAL A 49 -12.75 -2.37 -6.84
N LYS A 50 -11.43 -2.28 -7.01
CA LYS A 50 -10.61 -1.29 -6.31
C LYS A 50 -10.73 0.07 -6.99
N VAL A 51 -11.19 1.04 -6.22
CA VAL A 51 -11.24 2.44 -6.60
C VAL A 51 -10.15 3.16 -5.84
N VAL A 52 -9.20 3.73 -6.58
CA VAL A 52 -8.12 4.54 -6.02
C VAL A 52 -8.47 6.01 -6.21
N THR A 53 -8.39 6.78 -5.14
CA THR A 53 -8.63 8.23 -5.15
C THR A 53 -7.37 8.91 -4.67
N TRP A 54 -6.96 9.99 -5.35
CA TRP A 54 -5.76 10.73 -5.01
C TRP A 54 -6.09 12.11 -4.46
N ASN A 55 -5.15 12.68 -3.69
CA ASN A 55 -5.24 14.07 -3.24
C ASN A 55 -3.89 14.74 -3.47
N TRP A 56 -3.62 15.07 -4.73
CA TRP A 56 -2.36 15.71 -5.11
C TRP A 56 -2.42 17.22 -4.93
N ARG A 57 -1.31 17.82 -4.54
CA ARG A 57 -1.11 19.28 -4.55
C ARG A 57 -1.12 19.83 -5.98
N ARG A 58 -0.67 19.02 -6.92
CA ARG A 58 -0.76 19.20 -8.37
C ARG A 58 -0.74 17.83 -9.02
N GLU A 59 -1.29 17.72 -10.22
CA GLU A 59 -1.22 16.47 -10.97
C GLU A 59 0.25 16.04 -11.25
N PRO A 60 0.55 14.73 -11.19
CA PRO A 60 1.78 14.16 -11.72
C PRO A 60 2.01 14.59 -13.17
N SER A 61 3.20 15.13 -13.46
CA SER A 61 3.48 15.68 -14.79
C SER A 61 4.89 15.42 -15.29
N THR A 62 5.83 15.16 -14.38
CA THR A 62 7.20 14.79 -14.77
C THR A 62 7.27 13.33 -15.14
N TYR A 63 8.25 12.97 -15.97
CA TYR A 63 8.52 11.57 -16.34
C TYR A 63 8.61 10.65 -15.11
N MET A 64 9.35 11.06 -14.08
CA MET A 64 9.52 10.28 -12.84
C MET A 64 8.19 10.07 -12.10
N GLU A 65 7.38 11.13 -11.94
CA GLU A 65 6.07 11.02 -11.28
C GLU A 65 5.10 10.13 -12.05
N ILE A 66 5.11 10.21 -13.39
CA ILE A 66 4.28 9.39 -14.26
C ILE A 66 4.72 7.92 -14.18
N THR A 67 6.02 7.64 -14.20
CA THR A 67 6.53 6.27 -14.02
C THR A 67 6.14 5.71 -12.66
N GLU A 68 6.31 6.48 -11.58
CA GLU A 68 5.93 6.04 -10.25
C GLU A 68 4.44 5.74 -10.12
N ILE A 69 3.55 6.54 -10.72
CA ILE A 69 2.10 6.29 -10.59
C ILE A 69 1.68 5.02 -11.31
N PHE A 70 2.26 4.73 -12.48
CA PHE A 70 1.97 3.46 -13.18
C PHE A 70 2.46 2.25 -12.40
N LEU A 71 3.67 2.32 -11.83
CA LEU A 71 4.21 1.23 -11.00
C LEU A 71 3.34 1.01 -9.75
N LEU A 72 3.00 2.09 -9.04
CA LEU A 72 2.17 2.01 -7.85
C LEU A 72 0.77 1.46 -8.15
N LEU A 73 0.13 1.90 -9.24
CA LEU A 73 -1.16 1.37 -9.65
C LEU A 73 -1.07 -0.12 -9.98
N GLY A 74 -0.04 -0.56 -10.70
CA GLY A 74 0.20 -1.98 -10.99
C GLY A 74 0.23 -2.82 -9.71
N GLU A 75 1.04 -2.41 -8.73
CA GLU A 75 1.14 -3.11 -7.45
C GLU A 75 -0.16 -3.10 -6.65
N ILE A 76 -0.88 -1.97 -6.63
CA ILE A 76 -2.19 -1.88 -5.97
C ILE A 76 -3.19 -2.84 -6.62
N TYR A 77 -3.24 -2.91 -7.95
CA TYR A 77 -4.21 -3.74 -8.66
C TYR A 77 -3.86 -5.24 -8.58
N ASP A 78 -2.57 -5.60 -8.57
CA ASP A 78 -2.11 -6.97 -8.40
C ASP A 78 -2.33 -7.52 -6.99
N LEU A 79 -2.36 -6.65 -5.97
CA LEU A 79 -2.56 -7.04 -4.58
C LEU A 79 -3.95 -7.66 -4.36
N ASN A 80 -4.09 -8.98 -4.25
CA ASN A 80 -5.41 -9.60 -4.07
C ASN A 80 -6.04 -9.27 -2.69
N TRP A 81 -6.89 -8.24 -2.64
CA TRP A 81 -7.75 -7.95 -1.49
C TRP A 81 -8.93 -8.90 -1.55
N GLN A 82 -8.87 -10.00 -0.79
CA GLN A 82 -10.04 -10.86 -0.65
C GLN A 82 -11.07 -10.11 0.21
N GLY A 83 -12.05 -9.51 -0.47
CA GLY A 83 -13.17 -8.85 0.18
C GLY A 83 -13.96 -9.86 1.02
N GLY A 84 -13.92 -9.65 2.33
CA GLY A 84 -14.38 -10.60 3.34
C GLY A 84 -13.37 -10.57 4.48
N TRP A 85 -13.80 -10.85 5.71
CA TRP A 85 -12.83 -11.11 6.77
C TRP A 85 -11.90 -12.23 6.29
N ASP A 86 -10.67 -11.90 5.84
CA ASP A 86 -9.49 -12.71 6.07
C ASP A 86 -8.17 -12.15 5.51
N VAL A 87 -7.19 -12.23 6.40
CA VAL A 87 -5.77 -12.54 6.23
C VAL A 87 -5.09 -12.05 4.93
N TRP A 88 -4.23 -11.05 5.12
CA TRP A 88 -3.12 -10.71 4.24
C TRP A 88 -2.25 -11.95 4.00
N LYS A 89 -2.49 -12.66 2.88
CA LYS A 89 -1.57 -13.71 2.42
C LYS A 89 -0.41 -13.04 1.70
N TRP A 90 0.65 -12.77 2.46
CA TRP A 90 1.97 -12.49 1.91
C TRP A 90 2.34 -13.63 0.97
N LYS A 91 2.58 -13.33 -0.30
CA LYS A 91 3.31 -14.23 -1.18
C LYS A 91 4.78 -14.08 -0.79
N ALA A 92 5.16 -14.72 0.31
CA ALA A 92 6.56 -14.85 0.67
C ALA A 92 7.27 -15.46 -0.54
N SER A 93 8.39 -14.86 -0.92
CA SER A 93 9.34 -15.39 -1.90
C SER A 93 9.48 -16.90 -1.76
N ASN A 94 9.69 -17.57 -2.88
CA ASN A 94 9.61 -19.02 -3.09
C ASN A 94 10.64 -19.87 -2.29
N ASP A 95 11.22 -19.32 -1.20
CA ASP A 95 12.28 -19.94 -0.40
C ASP A 95 11.87 -20.20 1.07
N GLY A 96 10.60 -20.02 1.42
CA GLY A 96 9.95 -20.82 2.47
C GLY A 96 10.58 -20.87 3.87
N ILE A 97 11.40 -19.90 4.29
CA ILE A 97 11.94 -19.85 5.66
C ILE A 97 11.98 -18.42 6.18
N PHE A 98 11.00 -18.09 7.03
CA PHE A 98 11.21 -17.11 8.10
C PHE A 98 10.57 -17.68 9.38
N SER A 99 11.42 -18.25 10.23
CA SER A 99 11.06 -18.60 11.61
C SER A 99 10.97 -17.33 12.45
N VAL A 100 9.76 -16.95 12.87
CA VAL A 100 9.57 -16.01 13.99
C VAL A 100 9.47 -16.84 15.27
N ALA A 101 10.59 -17.43 15.67
CA ALA A 101 10.77 -18.12 16.93
C ALA A 101 11.78 -17.36 17.80
N SER A 102 11.52 -16.09 18.10
CA SER A 102 12.15 -15.38 19.23
C SER A 102 11.57 -13.96 19.40
N ALA A 103 10.37 -13.87 19.96
CA ALA A 103 9.93 -12.66 20.66
C ALA A 103 8.93 -13.04 21.75
N ARG A 104 9.39 -13.86 22.71
CA ARG A 104 8.74 -14.03 24.01
C ARG A 104 9.80 -14.29 25.08
N LYS A 105 9.74 -13.52 26.17
CA LYS A 105 10.66 -13.40 27.33
C LYS A 105 11.89 -12.53 27.05
N ILE A 106 12.19 -11.50 27.85
CA ILE A 106 12.12 -11.42 29.32
C ILE A 106 11.23 -10.27 29.79
#